data_AF-A0A413SGM3-F1
#
_entry.id   AF-A0A413SGM3-F1
#
_cell.length_a   1.000
_cell.length_b   1.000
_cell.length_c   1.000
_cell.angle_alpha   90.00
_cell.angle_beta   90.00
_cell.angle_gamma   90.00
#
_symmetry.space_group_name_H-M   'P 1'
#
loop_
_entity.id
_entity.type
_entity.pdbx_description
1 polymer ?
#
loop_
_entity_poly.entity_id
_entity_poly.type
_entity_poly.pdbx_seq_one_letter_code
_entity_poly.pdbx_strand_id
1 'polypeptide(L)'
;MTEDVIAGVIPTAMMDGYEEEETEDMEDTEDPEDVEETEVTDDLDDLEEEDNEENKKAEEPKKKVYTSVFMGWSLEDGKDTFIPQWKAGDIARNLVAEDGGEITLYAVWDDCPWIQAQDLYYTLEQAQSGFITEEEILSHATATDREDGSPILPGTNPAPSDPEVFTSFTIPDYQAGEFTSLQHDFATSENLTVVDHVGNTYVKQIMVHVTDTTPVKVKPEGKTRFISEKYFNLDHEHGGLEENSIWMTDADYHSALQKAFDNLKNDTPEDEFLIPHETILEMKQYVQEHGIGNSKEPGALTEFYNRFMAPNKVE
;
A
#
# COMPACT_ATOMS: atom_id res chain seq x y z
N MET A 1 -8.11 9.22 43.25
CA MET A 1 -9.03 10.37 43.31
C MET A 1 -8.19 11.58 43.03
N THR A 2 -8.25 12.04 41.79
CA THR A 2 -7.62 13.27 41.30
C THR A 2 -8.79 14.09 40.78
N GLU A 3 -9.12 15.14 41.52
CA GLU A 3 -10.23 16.07 41.25
C GLU A 3 -9.70 17.13 40.28
N ASP A 4 -10.15 17.08 39.03
CA ASP A 4 -9.83 18.14 38.05
C ASP A 4 -10.83 19.28 38.22
N VAL A 5 -10.37 20.37 38.85
CA VAL A 5 -11.07 21.65 38.92
C VAL A 5 -10.87 22.37 37.60
N ILE A 6 -11.93 22.52 36.80
CA ILE A 6 -11.92 23.42 35.64
C ILE A 6 -12.27 24.82 36.15
N ALA A 7 -11.28 25.48 36.75
CA ALA A 7 -11.38 26.91 37.03
C ALA A 7 -11.40 27.66 35.69
N GLY A 8 -12.28 28.65 35.55
CA GLY A 8 -12.33 29.57 34.41
C GLY A 8 -11.12 30.52 34.29
N VAL A 9 -9.97 30.17 34.88
CA VAL A 9 -8.69 30.88 34.74
C VAL A 9 -7.75 29.98 33.97
N ILE A 10 -7.20 30.51 32.88
CA ILE A 10 -6.09 29.91 32.16
C ILE A 10 -4.95 29.68 33.17
N PRO A 11 -4.52 28.42 33.44
CA PRO A 11 -3.37 28.19 34.29
C PRO A 11 -2.14 28.86 33.66
N THR A 12 -1.48 29.73 34.41
CA THR A 12 -0.25 30.45 34.01
C THR A 12 0.92 29.52 33.67
N ALA A 13 0.77 28.20 33.85
CA ALA A 13 1.79 27.19 33.60
C ALA A 13 1.84 26.64 32.16
N MET A 14 0.99 27.10 31.24
CA MET A 14 1.06 26.70 29.81
C MET A 14 1.71 27.78 28.90
N MET A 15 2.46 28.73 29.48
CA MET A 15 3.03 29.87 28.75
C MET A 15 4.57 29.85 28.60
N ASP A 16 5.24 28.74 28.90
CA ASP A 16 6.68 28.57 28.64
C ASP A 16 6.93 27.36 27.73
N GLY A 17 7.64 27.61 26.62
CA GLY A 17 8.44 26.62 25.90
C GLY A 17 7.69 25.59 25.05
N TYR A 18 7.26 25.99 23.84
CA TYR A 18 7.43 25.08 22.70
C TYR A 18 8.92 25.11 22.35
N GLU A 19 9.72 24.26 22.98
CA GLU A 19 10.98 23.80 22.37
C GLU A 19 10.64 22.56 21.55
N GLU A 20 10.95 22.65 20.26
CA GLU A 20 11.00 21.52 19.36
C GLU A 20 12.04 20.54 19.90
N GLU A 21 11.63 19.35 20.33
CA GLU A 21 12.54 18.23 20.43
C GLU A 21 12.33 17.33 19.22
N GLU A 22 13.25 17.48 18.27
CA GLU A 22 13.66 16.42 17.36
C GLU A 22 14.04 15.21 18.22
N THR A 23 13.33 14.10 18.04
CA THR A 23 13.80 12.81 18.54
C THR A 23 14.83 12.29 17.54
N GLU A 24 16.09 12.54 17.84
CA GLU A 24 17.25 11.83 17.30
C GLU A 24 17.16 10.33 17.62
N ASP A 25 17.63 9.53 16.66
CA ASP A 25 17.89 8.10 16.77
C ASP A 25 18.79 7.80 17.98
N MET A 26 18.36 6.84 18.81
CA MET A 26 19.24 6.16 19.76
C MET A 26 19.60 4.78 19.21
N GLU A 27 20.78 4.69 18.60
CA GLU A 27 21.62 3.49 18.64
C GLU A 27 21.97 3.19 20.10
N ASP A 28 21.75 1.95 20.52
CA ASP A 28 22.35 1.40 21.74
C ASP A 28 23.33 0.30 21.33
N THR A 29 24.58 0.50 21.73
CA THR A 29 25.75 -0.36 21.52
C THR A 29 26.12 -1.03 22.85
N GLU A 30 27.11 -1.94 22.79
CA GLU A 30 27.77 -2.72 23.87
C GLU A 30 27.29 -4.19 23.97
N ASP A 31 28.11 -5.24 23.92
CA ASP A 31 29.59 -5.40 23.78
C ASP A 31 29.88 -6.90 23.41
N PRO A 32 31.08 -7.27 22.94
CA PRO A 32 31.42 -8.53 22.27
C PRO A 32 32.23 -9.50 23.14
N GLU A 33 32.28 -10.78 22.72
CA GLU A 33 33.33 -11.77 23.01
C GLU A 33 33.25 -12.83 21.87
N ASP A 34 34.21 -12.89 20.93
CA ASP A 34 35.37 -13.83 20.86
C ASP A 34 34.93 -15.33 20.71
N VAL A 35 35.31 -16.21 19.78
CA VAL A 35 36.42 -16.45 18.82
C VAL A 35 35.83 -17.51 17.83
N GLU A 36 36.13 -17.62 16.54
CA GLU A 36 37.31 -18.31 15.97
C GLU A 36 37.41 -18.06 14.46
N GLU A 37 38.67 -17.95 14.04
CA GLU A 37 39.20 -17.83 12.69
C GLU A 37 38.73 -18.95 11.75
N THR A 38 38.58 -18.66 10.45
CA THR A 38 39.59 -19.05 9.45
C THR A 38 39.14 -18.78 8.01
N GLU A 39 40.13 -18.34 7.23
CA GLU A 39 40.29 -18.41 5.77
C GLU A 39 39.81 -17.22 4.93
N VAL A 40 40.80 -16.33 4.76
CA VAL A 40 40.99 -15.29 3.76
C VAL A 40 41.23 -15.92 2.39
N THR A 41 40.58 -15.40 1.35
CA THR A 41 41.23 -15.24 0.03
C THR A 41 40.83 -13.91 -0.58
N ASP A 42 41.88 -13.13 -0.86
CA ASP A 42 41.93 -11.85 -1.54
C ASP A 42 41.17 -11.80 -2.87
N ASP A 43 40.52 -10.67 -3.15
CA ASP A 43 40.90 -9.83 -4.30
C ASP A 43 40.24 -8.44 -4.17
N LEU A 44 41.09 -7.46 -3.84
CA LEU A 44 40.85 -6.02 -3.91
C LEU A 44 41.10 -5.55 -5.34
N ASP A 45 40.15 -4.81 -5.91
CA ASP A 45 40.34 -3.47 -6.52
C ASP A 45 39.15 -3.15 -7.44
N ASP A 46 38.21 -2.31 -6.97
CA ASP A 46 37.87 -1.06 -7.65
C ASP A 46 36.97 -0.20 -6.75
N LEU A 47 37.55 0.87 -6.22
CA LEU A 47 36.84 1.97 -5.55
C LEU A 47 36.84 3.15 -6.51
N GLU A 48 35.73 3.39 -7.21
CA GLU A 48 35.41 4.73 -7.72
C GLU A 48 33.92 5.06 -7.48
N GLU A 49 33.78 6.05 -6.59
CA GLU A 49 32.81 7.15 -6.49
C GLU A 49 31.29 6.87 -6.44
N GLU A 50 30.73 7.27 -5.29
CA GLU A 50 29.32 7.46 -5.01
C GLU A 50 28.71 8.52 -5.92
N ASP A 51 27.79 8.13 -6.79
CA ASP A 51 26.80 9.03 -7.39
C ASP A 51 25.38 8.53 -7.10
N ASN A 52 24.57 9.50 -6.71
CA ASN A 52 23.25 9.42 -6.10
C ASN A 52 22.20 8.90 -7.10
N GLU A 53 21.65 7.68 -6.89
CA GLU A 53 20.59 7.11 -7.75
C GLU A 53 19.37 6.59 -6.95
N GLU A 54 18.56 7.50 -6.43
CA GLU A 54 17.13 7.27 -6.16
C GLU A 54 16.36 7.17 -7.50
N ASN A 55 16.62 6.14 -8.31
CA ASN A 55 15.65 5.60 -9.29
C ASN A 55 16.15 4.28 -9.91
N LYS A 56 16.50 3.27 -9.11
CA LYS A 56 16.76 1.93 -9.66
C LYS A 56 15.44 1.28 -10.06
N LYS A 57 15.03 1.54 -11.31
CA LYS A 57 14.08 0.72 -12.05
C LYS A 57 14.52 -0.73 -11.87
N ALA A 58 13.66 -1.58 -11.31
CA ALA A 58 13.94 -2.98 -11.06
C ALA A 58 14.59 -3.60 -12.31
N GLU A 59 15.80 -4.14 -12.14
CA GLU A 59 16.55 -4.80 -13.20
C GLU A 59 15.64 -5.88 -13.82
N GLU A 60 15.46 -5.88 -15.15
CA GLU A 60 14.66 -6.91 -15.81
C GLU A 60 15.16 -8.29 -15.37
N PRO A 61 14.26 -9.25 -15.06
CA PRO A 61 14.67 -10.55 -14.53
C PRO A 61 15.69 -11.18 -15.47
N LYS A 62 16.94 -11.32 -14.98
CA LYS A 62 18.01 -12.00 -15.72
C LYS A 62 17.54 -13.43 -15.98
N LYS A 63 17.26 -13.73 -17.25
CA LYS A 63 16.85 -15.05 -17.74
C LYS A 63 17.82 -16.07 -17.13
N LYS A 64 17.33 -16.97 -16.27
CA LYS A 64 18.06 -18.23 -16.02
C LYS A 64 18.23 -18.84 -17.40
N VAL A 65 19.46 -18.88 -17.90
CA VAL A 65 19.75 -19.41 -19.24
C VAL A 65 19.50 -20.91 -19.16
N TYR A 66 18.26 -21.30 -19.40
CA TYR A 66 17.95 -22.67 -19.77
C TYR A 66 18.62 -22.88 -21.12
N THR A 67 19.70 -23.64 -21.11
CA THR A 67 20.43 -24.00 -22.33
C THR A 67 19.54 -24.92 -23.15
N SER A 68 19.23 -24.54 -24.39
CA SER A 68 18.48 -25.39 -25.31
C SER A 68 19.12 -26.77 -25.41
N VAL A 69 18.32 -27.83 -25.32
CA VAL A 69 18.81 -29.22 -25.36
C VAL A 69 18.60 -29.78 -26.76
N PHE A 70 19.67 -30.32 -27.37
CA PHE A 70 19.55 -30.95 -28.67
C PHE A 70 18.70 -32.23 -28.58
N MET A 71 17.55 -32.25 -29.26
CA MET A 71 16.64 -33.40 -29.24
C MET A 71 16.94 -34.40 -30.37
N GLY A 72 17.37 -33.90 -31.54
CA GLY A 72 17.61 -34.75 -32.69
C GLY A 72 17.52 -34.05 -34.05
N TRP A 73 17.31 -34.84 -35.10
CA TRP A 73 17.22 -34.38 -36.49
C TRP A 73 15.83 -34.65 -37.06
N SER A 74 15.35 -33.74 -37.92
CA SER A 74 14.11 -33.89 -38.71
C SER A 74 14.36 -33.57 -40.19
N LEU A 75 13.55 -34.14 -41.07
CA LEU A 75 13.49 -33.74 -42.49
C LEU A 75 12.58 -32.53 -42.72
N GLU A 76 11.72 -32.22 -41.75
CA GLU A 76 10.79 -31.09 -41.81
C GLU A 76 11.41 -29.89 -41.11
N ASP A 77 11.13 -28.69 -41.59
CA ASP A 77 11.71 -27.44 -41.08
C ASP A 77 11.22 -27.05 -39.67
N GLY A 78 10.37 -27.90 -39.09
CA GLY A 78 9.93 -27.84 -37.71
C GLY A 78 8.81 -26.85 -37.46
N LYS A 79 8.45 -25.97 -38.42
CA LYS A 79 7.54 -24.83 -38.16
C LYS A 79 6.20 -25.20 -37.52
N ASP A 80 5.71 -26.41 -37.78
CA ASP A 80 4.42 -26.90 -37.27
C ASP A 80 4.56 -28.15 -36.38
N THR A 81 5.74 -28.74 -36.21
CA THR A 81 5.97 -29.94 -35.38
C THR A 81 7.46 -30.14 -35.10
N PHE A 82 7.87 -29.98 -33.84
CA PHE A 82 9.28 -30.07 -33.42
C PHE A 82 9.61 -31.41 -32.75
N ILE A 83 9.11 -32.51 -33.31
CA ILE A 83 9.46 -33.86 -32.85
C ILE A 83 10.56 -34.42 -33.77
N PRO A 84 11.77 -34.74 -33.25
CA PRO A 84 12.83 -35.26 -34.09
C PRO A 84 12.50 -36.67 -34.61
N GLN A 85 12.76 -36.92 -35.89
CA GLN A 85 12.67 -38.26 -36.49
C GLN A 85 13.81 -39.19 -36.04
N TRP A 86 14.97 -38.61 -35.72
CA TRP A 86 16.16 -39.33 -35.27
C TRP A 86 16.80 -38.64 -34.08
N LYS A 87 17.25 -39.41 -33.08
CA LYS A 87 18.00 -38.91 -31.93
C LYS A 87 19.51 -38.92 -32.21
N ALA A 88 20.27 -38.27 -31.33
CA ALA A 88 21.73 -38.35 -31.37
C ALA A 88 22.19 -39.82 -31.31
N GLY A 89 23.00 -40.23 -32.29
CA GLY A 89 23.53 -41.60 -32.41
C GLY A 89 22.71 -42.55 -33.28
N ASP A 90 21.51 -42.14 -33.70
CA ASP A 90 20.71 -42.92 -34.65
C ASP A 90 21.33 -42.90 -36.04
N ILE A 91 21.08 -43.97 -36.80
CA ILE A 91 21.52 -44.08 -38.20
C ILE A 91 20.31 -43.81 -39.10
N ALA A 92 20.31 -42.66 -39.77
CA ALA A 92 19.39 -42.39 -40.86
C ALA A 92 19.68 -43.35 -42.03
N ARG A 93 18.65 -44.07 -42.52
CA ARG A 93 18.76 -45.05 -43.62
C ARG A 93 17.70 -44.78 -44.67
N ASN A 94 17.92 -45.30 -45.88
CA ASN A 94 16.98 -45.22 -47.00
C ASN A 94 16.63 -43.79 -47.44
N LEU A 95 17.57 -42.86 -47.24
CA LEU A 95 17.48 -41.52 -47.81
C LEU A 95 17.61 -41.60 -49.34
N VAL A 96 16.62 -41.12 -50.07
CA VAL A 96 16.58 -41.12 -51.54
C VAL A 96 16.58 -39.68 -52.02
N ALA A 97 17.57 -39.32 -52.83
CA ALA A 97 17.63 -38.05 -53.56
C ALA A 97 17.67 -38.35 -55.06
N GLU A 98 17.11 -37.44 -55.88
CA GLU A 98 17.26 -37.48 -57.34
C GLU A 98 18.70 -37.12 -57.75
N ASP A 99 19.07 -37.31 -59.03
CA ASP A 99 20.43 -36.97 -59.50
C ASP A 99 20.67 -35.45 -59.36
N GLY A 100 21.61 -35.08 -58.48
CA GLY A 100 21.83 -33.70 -58.06
C GLY A 100 20.88 -33.18 -56.97
N GLY A 101 20.08 -34.04 -56.34
CA GLY A 101 19.19 -33.70 -55.23
C GLY A 101 19.92 -33.47 -53.92
N GLU A 102 19.44 -32.50 -53.15
CA GLU A 102 19.93 -32.16 -51.82
C GLU A 102 18.98 -32.70 -50.75
N ILE A 103 19.54 -33.19 -49.63
CA ILE A 103 18.76 -33.59 -48.45
C ILE A 103 19.07 -32.60 -47.34
N THR A 104 18.05 -31.87 -46.92
CA THR A 104 18.14 -30.93 -45.80
C THR A 104 17.74 -31.64 -44.52
N LEU A 105 18.57 -31.52 -43.49
CA LEU A 105 18.26 -31.96 -42.14
C LEU A 105 18.20 -30.75 -41.22
N TYR A 106 17.17 -30.70 -40.40
CA TYR A 106 16.94 -29.66 -39.41
C TYR A 106 17.27 -30.20 -38.03
N ALA A 107 18.09 -29.46 -37.28
CA ALA A 107 18.36 -29.75 -35.89
C ALA A 107 17.18 -29.29 -35.04
N VAL A 108 16.61 -30.22 -34.26
CA VAL A 108 15.51 -29.95 -33.33
C VAL A 108 16.11 -29.75 -31.95
N TRP A 109 15.70 -28.66 -31.31
CA TRP A 109 16.18 -28.23 -30.00
C TRP A 109 14.97 -28.02 -29.10
N ASP A 110 15.10 -28.45 -27.85
CA ASP A 110 14.17 -28.24 -26.77
C ASP A 110 14.52 -26.90 -26.11
N ASP A 111 13.73 -25.84 -26.34
CA ASP A 111 13.86 -24.61 -25.58
C ASP A 111 12.96 -24.71 -24.34
N CYS A 112 13.39 -24.18 -23.20
CA CYS A 112 12.47 -24.10 -22.08
C CYS A 112 11.38 -23.04 -22.34
N PRO A 113 10.14 -23.31 -21.91
CA PRO A 113 9.05 -22.36 -22.03
C PRO A 113 9.34 -21.13 -21.17
N TRP A 114 8.66 -20.03 -21.46
CA TRP A 114 8.81 -18.80 -20.69
C TRP A 114 7.49 -18.03 -20.55
N ILE A 115 7.41 -17.24 -19.47
CA ILE A 115 6.22 -16.43 -19.14
C ILE A 115 6.60 -14.95 -19.12
N GLN A 116 5.79 -14.15 -19.80
CA GLN A 116 5.73 -12.70 -19.66
C GLN A 116 4.52 -12.31 -18.81
N ALA A 117 4.74 -11.66 -17.68
CA ALA A 117 3.68 -11.19 -16.78
C ALA A 117 4.14 -9.97 -15.97
N GLN A 118 3.19 -9.21 -15.43
CA GLN A 118 3.40 -8.06 -14.54
C GLN A 118 2.57 -8.25 -13.27
N ASP A 119 2.87 -7.45 -12.25
CA ASP A 119 2.05 -7.40 -11.04
C ASP A 119 0.66 -6.83 -11.36
N LEU A 120 -0.35 -7.29 -10.61
CA LEU A 120 -1.76 -6.99 -10.84
C LEU A 120 -2.34 -6.19 -9.67
N TYR A 121 -3.32 -5.34 -9.96
CA TYR A 121 -3.93 -4.43 -9.00
C TYR A 121 -5.46 -4.47 -9.15
N TYR A 122 -6.15 -4.71 -8.04
CA TYR A 122 -7.60 -4.81 -7.98
C TYR A 122 -8.16 -4.00 -6.82
N THR A 123 -9.44 -3.66 -6.88
CA THR A 123 -10.15 -3.10 -5.73
C THR A 123 -10.59 -4.19 -4.77
N LEU A 124 -10.80 -3.84 -3.49
CA LEU A 124 -11.38 -4.74 -2.49
C LEU A 124 -12.76 -5.26 -2.93
N GLU A 125 -13.55 -4.43 -3.61
CA GLU A 125 -14.85 -4.83 -4.19
C GLU A 125 -14.69 -5.92 -5.26
N GLN A 126 -13.72 -5.80 -6.16
CA GLN A 126 -13.43 -6.83 -7.16
C GLN A 126 -13.01 -8.14 -6.49
N ALA A 127 -12.12 -8.09 -5.51
CA ALA A 127 -11.68 -9.27 -4.76
C ALA A 127 -12.86 -9.99 -4.08
N GLN A 128 -13.69 -9.26 -3.34
CA GLN A 128 -14.86 -9.80 -2.63
C GLN A 128 -15.94 -10.35 -3.57
N SER A 129 -16.06 -9.81 -4.79
CA SER A 129 -17.01 -10.28 -5.79
C SER A 129 -16.62 -11.63 -6.43
N GLY A 130 -15.40 -12.12 -6.18
CA GLY A 130 -14.85 -13.30 -6.83
C GLY A 130 -14.33 -13.04 -8.25
N PHE A 131 -14.05 -11.77 -8.59
CA PHE A 131 -13.52 -11.37 -9.89
C PHE A 131 -12.11 -11.92 -10.15
N ILE A 132 -11.28 -11.98 -9.11
CA ILE A 132 -9.89 -12.42 -9.19
C ILE A 132 -9.86 -13.96 -9.26
N THR A 133 -10.09 -14.51 -10.44
CA THR A 133 -10.00 -15.95 -10.74
C THR A 133 -8.60 -16.32 -11.26
N GLU A 134 -8.27 -17.62 -11.26
CA GLU A 134 -7.05 -18.10 -11.94
C GLU A 134 -7.06 -17.67 -13.43
N GLU A 135 -8.20 -17.82 -14.10
CA GLU A 135 -8.38 -17.40 -15.50
C GLU A 135 -8.16 -15.89 -15.68
N GLU A 136 -8.69 -15.06 -14.77
CA GLU A 136 -8.48 -13.62 -14.77
C GLU A 136 -7.00 -13.29 -14.63
N ILE A 137 -6.30 -13.88 -13.65
CA ILE A 137 -4.86 -13.64 -13.45
C ILE A 137 -4.05 -14.06 -14.68
N LEU A 138 -4.31 -15.26 -15.21
CA LEU A 138 -3.60 -15.79 -16.38
C LEU A 138 -3.92 -15.02 -17.67
N SER A 139 -5.07 -14.34 -17.75
CA SER A 139 -5.42 -13.53 -18.92
C SER A 139 -4.50 -12.30 -19.12
N HIS A 140 -3.78 -11.88 -18.08
CA HIS A 140 -2.79 -10.79 -18.12
C HIS A 140 -1.36 -11.28 -18.33
N ALA A 141 -1.17 -12.57 -18.59
CA ALA A 141 0.12 -13.18 -18.79
C ALA A 141 0.19 -13.94 -20.11
N THR A 142 1.38 -13.99 -20.70
CA THR A 142 1.64 -14.73 -21.94
C THR A 142 2.67 -15.81 -21.67
N ALA A 143 2.27 -17.06 -21.83
CA ALA A 143 3.20 -18.19 -21.87
C ALA A 143 3.55 -18.52 -23.31
N THR A 144 4.81 -18.78 -23.58
CA THR A 144 5.30 -19.08 -24.94
C THR A 144 6.40 -20.11 -24.88
N ASP A 145 6.37 -20.96 -25.88
CA ASP A 145 7.40 -21.94 -26.16
C ASP A 145 7.65 -21.99 -27.68
N ARG A 146 8.92 -22.19 -28.08
CA ARG A 146 9.28 -22.13 -29.50
C ARG A 146 8.79 -23.37 -30.24
N GLU A 147 8.85 -24.52 -29.60
CA GLU A 147 8.53 -25.83 -30.17
C GLU A 147 7.05 -26.18 -30.07
N ASP A 148 6.40 -25.72 -29.00
CA ASP A 148 5.07 -26.20 -28.60
C ASP A 148 3.94 -25.24 -28.92
N GLY A 149 4.16 -24.38 -29.90
CA GLY A 149 3.19 -23.40 -30.36
C GLY A 149 2.96 -22.27 -29.34
N SER A 150 3.07 -21.05 -29.84
CA SER A 150 2.96 -19.85 -29.02
C SER A 150 1.77 -18.99 -29.44
N PRO A 151 0.95 -18.48 -28.50
CA PRO A 151 1.05 -18.66 -27.05
C PRO A 151 0.49 -20.00 -26.56
N ILE A 152 1.03 -20.49 -25.44
CA ILE A 152 0.41 -21.55 -24.66
C ILE A 152 -0.77 -20.95 -23.89
N LEU A 153 -1.96 -21.50 -24.13
CA LEU A 153 -3.19 -21.00 -23.51
C LEU A 153 -3.30 -21.46 -22.05
N PRO A 154 -4.01 -20.70 -21.19
CA PRO A 154 -4.31 -21.10 -19.81
C PRO A 154 -5.00 -22.47 -19.73
N GLY A 155 -4.71 -23.21 -18.66
CA GLY A 155 -5.19 -24.56 -18.42
C GLY A 155 -4.28 -25.63 -19.00
N THR A 156 -4.81 -26.86 -19.12
CA THR A 156 -4.12 -27.99 -19.77
C THR A 156 -4.62 -28.12 -21.20
N ASN A 157 -3.74 -27.90 -22.16
CA ASN A 157 -4.10 -27.81 -23.57
C ASN A 157 -3.26 -28.77 -24.39
N PRO A 158 -3.80 -29.36 -25.47
CA PRO A 158 -2.95 -30.02 -26.44
C PRO A 158 -1.98 -29.00 -27.06
N ALA A 159 -0.78 -29.45 -27.43
CA ALA A 159 0.16 -28.66 -28.20
C ALA A 159 -0.50 -28.28 -29.54
N PRO A 160 -0.34 -27.03 -30.02
CA PRO A 160 -0.90 -26.58 -31.30
C PRO A 160 -0.38 -27.39 -32.49
N SER A 161 0.81 -27.96 -32.36
CA SER A 161 1.48 -28.82 -33.33
C SER A 161 0.94 -30.26 -33.35
N ASP A 162 0.52 -30.80 -32.20
CA ASP A 162 0.05 -32.19 -32.06
C ASP A 162 -1.03 -32.33 -30.97
N PRO A 163 -2.28 -32.71 -31.32
CA PRO A 163 -3.38 -32.93 -30.39
C PRO A 163 -3.19 -34.01 -29.33
N GLU A 164 -2.22 -34.93 -29.49
CA GLU A 164 -1.94 -36.00 -28.53
C GLU A 164 -0.93 -35.59 -27.45
N VAL A 165 -0.26 -34.46 -27.65
CA VAL A 165 0.79 -33.93 -26.81
C VAL A 165 0.22 -32.77 -25.98
N PHE A 166 0.53 -32.65 -24.69
CA PHE A 166 -0.10 -31.64 -23.81
C PHE A 166 0.92 -30.68 -23.20
N THR A 167 0.57 -29.40 -23.19
CA THR A 167 1.22 -28.33 -22.41
C THR A 167 0.28 -27.85 -21.30
N SER A 168 0.81 -27.11 -20.32
CA SER A 168 -0.02 -26.47 -19.31
C SER A 168 0.45 -25.07 -18.96
N PHE A 169 -0.49 -24.19 -18.66
CA PHE A 169 -0.23 -22.86 -18.10
C PHE A 169 -1.24 -22.58 -16.98
N THR A 170 -0.78 -22.63 -15.73
CA THR A 170 -1.65 -22.67 -14.53
C THR A 170 -1.03 -21.94 -13.35
N ILE A 171 -1.80 -21.76 -12.28
CA ILE A 171 -1.35 -21.28 -10.97
C ILE A 171 -1.69 -22.37 -9.95
N PRO A 172 -0.77 -23.33 -9.70
CA PRO A 172 -1.08 -24.54 -8.93
C PRO A 172 -1.64 -24.29 -7.52
N ASP A 173 -1.21 -23.19 -6.89
CA ASP A 173 -1.55 -22.85 -5.53
C ASP A 173 -2.70 -21.82 -5.43
N TYR A 174 -3.34 -21.43 -6.55
CA TYR A 174 -4.40 -20.43 -6.54
C TYR A 174 -5.58 -20.83 -5.65
N GLN A 175 -6.00 -19.94 -4.75
CA GLN A 175 -7.15 -20.13 -3.87
C GLN A 175 -8.10 -18.92 -3.91
N ALA A 176 -9.29 -19.10 -4.48
CA ALA A 176 -10.32 -18.05 -4.51
C ALA A 176 -10.71 -17.49 -3.12
N GLY A 177 -10.58 -18.31 -2.07
CA GLY A 177 -10.87 -17.93 -0.69
C GLY A 177 -9.95 -16.84 -0.14
N GLU A 178 -8.72 -16.73 -0.66
CA GLU A 178 -7.74 -15.72 -0.23
C GLU A 178 -8.19 -14.31 -0.62
N PHE A 179 -8.89 -14.16 -1.75
CA PHE A 179 -9.37 -12.87 -2.24
C PHE A 179 -10.79 -12.55 -1.75
N THR A 180 -11.68 -13.54 -1.76
CA THR A 180 -13.11 -13.31 -1.46
C THR A 180 -13.41 -13.03 0.02
N SER A 181 -12.49 -13.39 0.92
CA SER A 181 -12.66 -13.21 2.38
C SER A 181 -12.05 -11.92 2.93
N LEU A 182 -11.35 -11.13 2.10
CA LEU A 182 -10.63 -9.93 2.51
C LEU A 182 -11.56 -8.87 3.09
N GLN A 183 -11.07 -8.14 4.11
CA GLN A 183 -11.78 -7.02 4.74
C GLN A 183 -11.07 -5.67 4.57
N HIS A 184 -9.80 -5.70 4.18
CA HIS A 184 -8.90 -4.55 4.05
C HIS A 184 -7.92 -4.80 2.89
N ASP A 185 -7.00 -3.85 2.68
CA ASP A 185 -5.87 -3.98 1.76
C ASP A 185 -5.12 -5.31 1.96
N PHE A 186 -4.65 -5.87 0.85
CA PHE A 186 -3.96 -7.15 0.83
C PHE A 186 -2.98 -7.22 -0.34
N ALA A 187 -1.90 -7.97 -0.17
CA ALA A 187 -0.98 -8.30 -1.24
C ALA A 187 -0.50 -9.74 -1.05
N THR A 188 -0.54 -10.53 -2.12
CA THR A 188 0.00 -11.91 -2.12
C THR A 188 0.79 -12.15 -3.40
N SER A 189 1.67 -13.14 -3.36
CA SER A 189 2.43 -13.57 -4.53
C SER A 189 1.77 -14.78 -5.18
N GLU A 190 1.63 -14.77 -6.50
CA GLU A 190 1.12 -15.89 -7.29
C GLU A 190 2.22 -16.49 -8.18
N ASN A 191 2.32 -17.83 -8.23
CA ASN A 191 3.34 -18.55 -8.99
C ASN A 191 2.75 -19.09 -10.30
N LEU A 192 2.84 -18.29 -11.36
CA LEU A 192 2.43 -18.71 -12.69
C LEU A 192 3.42 -19.77 -13.20
N THR A 193 2.88 -20.92 -13.60
CA THR A 193 3.65 -22.10 -13.97
C THR A 193 3.28 -22.53 -15.37
N VAL A 194 4.29 -22.62 -16.25
CA VAL A 194 4.15 -23.22 -17.58
C VAL A 194 4.95 -24.51 -17.65
N VAL A 195 4.34 -25.55 -18.21
CA VAL A 195 4.97 -26.84 -18.50
C VAL A 195 4.81 -27.12 -19.99
N ASP A 196 5.95 -27.36 -20.65
CA ASP A 196 5.99 -27.73 -22.06
C ASP A 196 5.67 -29.23 -22.27
N HIS A 197 5.74 -29.70 -23.50
CA HIS A 197 5.39 -31.08 -23.79
C HIS A 197 6.39 -32.14 -23.31
N VAL A 198 7.66 -31.76 -23.20
CA VAL A 198 8.73 -32.65 -22.71
C VAL A 198 8.70 -32.73 -21.18
N GLY A 199 8.03 -31.77 -20.54
CA GLY A 199 7.91 -31.63 -19.09
C GLY A 199 8.87 -30.60 -18.51
N ASN A 200 9.55 -29.79 -19.31
CA ASN A 200 10.30 -28.66 -18.76
C ASN A 200 9.32 -27.66 -18.17
N THR A 201 9.72 -27.07 -17.05
CA THR A 201 8.88 -26.19 -16.26
C THR A 201 9.55 -24.83 -16.11
N TYR A 202 8.78 -23.77 -16.31
CA TYR A 202 9.17 -22.41 -15.97
C TYR A 202 8.15 -21.79 -15.03
N VAL A 203 8.64 -21.15 -13.97
CA VAL A 203 7.81 -20.49 -12.96
C VAL A 203 8.14 -19.01 -12.93
N LYS A 204 7.11 -18.17 -12.99
CA LYS A 204 7.20 -16.73 -12.80
C LYS A 204 6.30 -16.32 -11.64
N GLN A 205 6.92 -15.72 -10.62
CA GLN A 205 6.18 -15.10 -9.53
C GLN A 205 5.75 -13.68 -9.93
N ILE A 206 4.51 -13.32 -9.59
CA ILE A 206 3.96 -11.95 -9.67
C ILE A 206 3.33 -11.58 -8.33
N MET A 207 3.15 -10.29 -8.07
CA MET A 207 2.35 -9.80 -6.95
C MET A 207 0.93 -9.46 -7.41
N VAL A 208 -0.06 -9.81 -6.59
CA VAL A 208 -1.46 -9.40 -6.73
C VAL A 208 -1.81 -8.50 -5.56
N HIS A 209 -2.13 -7.24 -5.87
CA HIS A 209 -2.47 -6.20 -4.90
C HIS A 209 -3.99 -5.95 -4.88
N VAL A 210 -4.53 -5.81 -3.68
CA VAL A 210 -5.94 -5.44 -3.43
C VAL A 210 -5.96 -4.19 -2.57
N THR A 211 -6.70 -3.16 -3.01
CA THR A 211 -6.82 -1.88 -2.30
C THR A 211 -8.27 -1.54 -1.98
N ASP A 212 -8.54 -1.17 -0.73
CA ASP A 212 -9.80 -0.62 -0.25
C ASP A 212 -9.94 0.83 -0.74
N THR A 213 -10.82 1.00 -1.72
CA THR A 213 -11.11 2.31 -2.33
C THR A 213 -12.28 3.03 -1.66
N THR A 214 -12.75 2.57 -0.49
CA THR A 214 -13.89 3.18 0.21
C THR A 214 -13.54 4.62 0.63
N PRO A 215 -14.29 5.65 0.16
CA PRO A 215 -13.99 7.02 0.52
C PRO A 215 -14.14 7.27 2.01
N VAL A 216 -13.06 7.69 2.66
CA VAL A 216 -13.08 8.12 4.06
C VAL A 216 -13.61 9.55 4.13
N LYS A 217 -14.69 9.78 4.91
CA LYS A 217 -15.14 11.14 5.21
C LYS A 217 -14.13 11.82 6.12
N VAL A 218 -13.26 12.63 5.53
CA VAL A 218 -12.39 13.54 6.29
C VAL A 218 -13.28 14.60 6.95
N LYS A 219 -13.22 14.71 8.28
CA LYS A 219 -13.90 15.81 8.99
C LYS A 219 -13.22 17.12 8.57
N PRO A 220 -13.97 18.21 8.34
CA PRO A 220 -13.34 19.50 8.08
C PRO A 220 -12.49 19.88 9.28
N GLU A 221 -11.18 20.03 9.07
CA GLU A 221 -10.27 20.59 10.07
C GLU A 221 -10.52 22.09 10.15
N GLY A 222 -11.32 22.51 11.14
CA GLY A 222 -11.38 23.89 11.56
C GLY A 222 -10.35 24.12 12.66
N LYS A 223 -9.42 25.06 12.46
CA LYS A 223 -8.59 25.54 13.57
C LYS A 223 -9.49 26.36 14.51
N THR A 224 -9.84 25.81 15.67
CA THR A 224 -10.44 26.61 16.75
C THR A 224 -9.41 27.60 17.26
N ARG A 225 -9.65 28.90 17.08
CA ARG A 225 -8.80 29.97 17.63
C ARG A 225 -9.37 30.45 18.96
N PHE A 226 -8.56 30.40 20.02
CA PHE A 226 -8.90 31.05 21.29
C PHE A 226 -8.66 32.55 21.18
N ILE A 227 -9.57 33.34 21.76
CA ILE A 227 -9.43 34.79 21.87
C ILE A 227 -8.85 35.07 23.27
N SER A 228 -7.66 35.66 23.31
CA SER A 228 -6.94 35.93 24.56
C SER A 228 -6.93 37.42 24.85
N GLU A 229 -7.22 37.79 26.09
CA GLU A 229 -7.19 39.18 26.58
C GLU A 229 -5.85 39.86 26.28
N LYS A 230 -4.73 39.17 26.53
CA LYS A 230 -3.36 39.66 26.29
C LYS A 230 -3.15 40.21 24.88
N TYR A 231 -3.78 39.61 23.87
CA TYR A 231 -3.62 39.94 22.46
C TYR A 231 -4.82 40.72 21.91
N PHE A 232 -5.91 40.85 22.66
CA PHE A 232 -7.18 41.40 22.18
C PHE A 232 -7.06 42.84 21.65
N ASN A 233 -6.22 43.66 22.30
CA ASN A 233 -5.98 45.05 21.90
C ASN A 233 -4.83 45.22 20.89
N LEU A 234 -4.22 44.13 20.42
CA LEU A 234 -3.19 44.17 19.38
C LEU A 234 -3.82 43.98 18.00
N ASP A 235 -3.09 44.33 16.95
CA ASP A 235 -3.51 44.04 15.58
C ASP A 235 -3.41 42.54 15.26
N HIS A 236 -3.97 42.16 14.10
CA HIS A 236 -4.02 40.77 13.66
C HIS A 236 -2.65 40.10 13.55
N GLU A 237 -1.64 40.83 13.06
CA GLU A 237 -0.27 40.34 12.86
C GLU A 237 0.42 40.02 14.19
N HIS A 238 0.02 40.72 15.26
CA HIS A 238 0.52 40.50 16.61
C HIS A 238 -0.39 39.58 17.45
N GLY A 239 -1.25 38.78 16.80
CA GLY A 239 -2.10 37.78 17.45
C GLY A 239 -3.47 38.28 17.89
N GLY A 240 -3.80 39.54 17.60
CA GLY A 240 -5.12 40.12 17.81
C GLY A 240 -6.17 39.65 16.80
N LEU A 241 -7.39 40.15 16.97
CA LEU A 241 -8.49 39.86 16.06
C LEU A 241 -8.37 40.67 14.78
N GLU A 242 -8.90 40.13 13.67
CA GLU A 242 -9.10 40.92 12.44
C GLU A 242 -9.95 42.16 12.71
N GLU A 243 -9.65 43.27 12.05
CA GLU A 243 -10.39 44.54 12.23
C GLU A 243 -11.88 44.41 11.90
N ASN A 244 -12.23 43.49 10.99
CA ASN A 244 -13.60 43.20 10.58
C ASN A 244 -14.25 42.04 11.35
N SER A 245 -13.60 41.52 12.41
CA SER A 245 -14.15 40.46 13.24
C SER A 245 -15.47 40.89 13.89
N ILE A 246 -16.46 40.00 13.95
CA ILE A 246 -17.72 40.28 14.67
C ILE A 246 -17.48 40.52 16.17
N TRP A 247 -16.42 39.92 16.72
CA TRP A 247 -16.00 40.14 18.11
C TRP A 247 -15.42 41.54 18.34
N MET A 248 -15.03 42.25 17.28
CA MET A 248 -14.56 43.65 17.32
C MET A 248 -15.66 44.64 16.89
N THR A 249 -16.47 44.28 15.90
CA THR A 249 -17.36 45.22 15.21
C THR A 249 -18.80 45.18 15.69
N ASP A 250 -19.27 44.06 16.24
CA ASP A 250 -20.61 43.94 16.80
C ASP A 250 -20.59 44.25 18.31
N ALA A 251 -21.42 45.20 18.73
CA ALA A 251 -21.42 45.70 20.11
C ALA A 251 -21.82 44.63 21.14
N ASP A 252 -22.72 43.71 20.77
CA ASP A 252 -23.20 42.67 21.70
C ASP A 252 -22.12 41.62 21.91
N TYR A 253 -21.45 41.19 20.82
CA TYR A 253 -20.32 40.23 20.90
C TYR A 253 -19.12 40.84 21.60
N HIS A 254 -18.75 42.07 21.26
CA HIS A 254 -17.65 42.78 21.90
C HIS A 254 -17.93 42.97 23.41
N SER A 255 -19.16 43.31 23.79
CA SER A 255 -19.54 43.44 25.21
C SER A 255 -19.51 42.09 25.93
N ALA A 256 -19.96 41.01 25.28
CA ALA A 256 -19.91 39.67 25.86
C ALA A 256 -18.47 39.20 26.09
N LEU A 257 -17.57 39.45 25.13
CA LEU A 257 -16.16 39.11 25.25
C LEU A 257 -15.46 39.92 26.34
N GLN A 258 -15.73 41.23 26.42
CA GLN A 258 -15.17 42.07 27.48
C GLN A 258 -15.63 41.61 28.87
N LYS A 259 -16.91 41.25 29.03
CA LYS A 259 -17.41 40.66 30.29
C LYS A 259 -16.71 39.34 30.64
N ALA A 260 -16.35 38.54 29.64
CA ALA A 260 -15.61 37.30 29.85
C ALA A 260 -14.17 37.56 30.33
N PHE A 261 -13.50 38.60 29.82
CA PHE A 261 -12.20 39.04 30.34
C PHE A 261 -12.31 39.61 31.75
N ASP A 262 -13.36 40.40 32.00
CA ASP A 262 -13.61 41.01 33.30
C ASP A 262 -14.20 40.03 34.34
N ASN A 263 -14.28 38.71 34.04
CA ASN A 263 -14.83 37.66 34.92
C ASN A 263 -13.90 37.32 36.11
N LEU A 264 -13.24 38.33 36.68
CA LEU A 264 -12.36 38.25 37.84
C LEU A 264 -12.80 39.27 38.89
N LYS A 265 -13.03 38.79 40.11
CA LYS A 265 -13.28 39.60 41.30
C LYS A 265 -12.18 39.35 42.32
N ASN A 266 -11.30 40.32 42.53
CA ASN A 266 -10.10 40.18 43.37
C ASN A 266 -9.22 38.98 42.95
N ASP A 267 -8.92 38.88 41.65
CA ASP A 267 -8.12 37.79 41.05
C ASP A 267 -8.71 36.37 41.23
N THR A 268 -9.99 36.27 41.59
CA THR A 268 -10.75 35.01 41.67
C THR A 268 -11.86 35.04 40.60
N PRO A 269 -12.11 33.95 39.85
CA PRO A 269 -13.23 33.88 38.93
C PRO A 269 -14.55 34.26 39.61
N GLU A 270 -15.36 35.10 38.97
CA GLU A 270 -16.71 35.37 39.47
C GLU A 270 -17.65 34.18 39.19
N ASP A 271 -17.42 33.48 38.07
CA ASP A 271 -18.12 32.26 37.71
C ASP A 271 -17.16 31.06 37.68
N GLU A 272 -17.40 30.07 38.54
CA GLU A 272 -16.70 28.78 38.56
C GLU A 272 -17.64 27.63 38.18
N PHE A 273 -17.12 26.62 37.47
CA PHE A 273 -17.87 25.43 37.07
C PHE A 273 -17.10 24.16 37.42
N LEU A 274 -17.75 23.22 38.12
CA LEU A 274 -17.19 21.91 38.43
C LEU A 274 -17.88 20.85 37.58
N ILE A 275 -17.22 20.44 36.49
CA ILE A 275 -17.79 19.51 35.51
C ILE A 275 -17.10 18.14 35.65
N PRO A 276 -17.80 17.11 36.14
CA PRO A 276 -17.25 15.76 36.25
C PRO A 276 -16.85 15.17 34.89
N HIS A 277 -15.89 14.23 34.88
CA HIS A 277 -15.43 13.57 33.66
C HIS A 277 -16.57 12.95 32.83
N GLU A 278 -17.51 12.26 33.47
CA GLU A 278 -18.67 11.68 32.80
C GLU A 278 -19.53 12.75 32.10
N THR A 279 -19.71 13.90 32.75
CA THR A 279 -20.42 15.04 32.15
C THR A 279 -19.67 15.61 30.96
N ILE A 280 -18.33 15.63 30.98
CA ILE A 280 -17.51 16.03 29.83
C ILE A 280 -17.74 15.06 28.65
N LEU A 281 -17.83 13.75 28.89
CA LEU A 281 -18.12 12.77 27.84
C LEU A 281 -19.52 13.00 27.24
N GLU A 282 -20.53 13.24 28.08
CA GLU A 282 -21.87 13.59 27.61
C GLU A 282 -21.88 14.91 26.82
N MET A 283 -21.14 15.92 27.26
CA MET A 283 -20.98 17.18 26.52
C MET A 283 -20.36 16.95 25.15
N LYS A 284 -19.30 16.12 25.05
CA LYS A 284 -18.67 15.77 23.77
C LYS A 284 -19.64 15.08 22.83
N GLN A 285 -20.41 14.12 23.33
CA GLN A 285 -21.44 13.43 22.55
C GLN A 285 -22.53 14.41 22.08
N TYR A 286 -23.02 15.26 22.99
CA TYR A 286 -24.03 16.27 22.65
C TYR A 286 -23.52 17.24 21.57
N VAL A 287 -22.29 17.73 21.67
CA VAL A 287 -21.68 18.60 20.65
C VAL A 287 -21.55 17.88 19.30
N GLN A 288 -21.22 16.59 19.30
CA GLN A 288 -21.12 15.80 18.07
C GLN A 288 -22.48 15.64 17.39
N GLU A 289 -23.53 15.40 18.17
CA GLU A 289 -24.91 15.20 17.69
C GLU A 289 -25.54 16.52 17.23
N HIS A 290 -25.46 17.57 18.06
CA HIS A 290 -26.23 18.81 17.91
C HIS A 290 -25.42 20.02 17.44
N GLY A 291 -24.08 20.02 17.61
CA GLY A 291 -23.23 21.18 17.36
C GLY A 291 -23.36 22.29 18.41
N ILE A 292 -22.33 23.14 18.56
CA ILE A 292 -22.36 24.36 19.40
C ILE A 292 -22.17 25.60 18.53
N GLY A 293 -20.93 25.88 18.11
CA GLY A 293 -20.64 27.02 17.21
C GLY A 293 -21.27 26.88 15.82
N ASN A 294 -21.64 25.65 15.45
CA ASN A 294 -22.34 25.26 14.24
C ASN A 294 -23.67 24.56 14.55
N SER A 295 -24.38 25.03 15.59
CA SER A 295 -25.67 24.46 16.06
C SER A 295 -26.55 24.01 14.90
N LYS A 296 -26.88 22.71 14.88
CA LYS A 296 -27.64 22.07 13.80
C LYS A 296 -29.15 22.31 13.94
N GLU A 297 -29.59 22.73 15.12
CA GLU A 297 -30.99 23.00 15.41
C GLU A 297 -31.19 24.22 16.33
N PRO A 298 -32.35 24.91 16.23
CA PRO A 298 -32.68 26.02 17.12
C PRO A 298 -32.85 25.54 18.56
N GLY A 299 -32.10 26.14 19.50
CA GLY A 299 -32.24 25.89 20.93
C GLY A 299 -31.20 24.95 21.54
N ALA A 300 -30.38 24.26 20.73
CA ALA A 300 -29.35 23.34 21.24
C ALA A 300 -28.33 24.04 22.16
N LEU A 301 -27.99 25.31 21.89
CA LEU A 301 -27.13 26.11 22.77
C LEU A 301 -27.76 26.37 24.15
N THR A 302 -29.06 26.71 24.17
CA THR A 302 -29.80 26.95 25.42
C THR A 302 -29.96 25.66 26.21
N GLU A 303 -30.24 24.55 25.54
CA GLU A 303 -30.33 23.24 26.18
C GLU A 303 -28.97 22.80 26.72
N PHE A 304 -27.88 22.96 25.94
CA PHE A 304 -26.52 22.67 26.39
C PHE A 304 -26.19 23.44 27.68
N TYR A 305 -26.48 24.75 27.70
CA TYR A 305 -26.27 25.56 28.90
C TYR A 305 -27.08 25.04 30.10
N ASN A 306 -28.37 24.81 29.92
CA ASN A 306 -29.26 24.37 31.01
C ASN A 306 -28.92 22.96 31.51
N ARG A 307 -28.43 22.08 30.63
CA ARG A 307 -28.13 20.69 30.93
C ARG A 307 -26.75 20.51 31.55
N PHE A 308 -25.75 21.24 31.06
CA PHE A 308 -24.35 20.99 31.42
C PHE A 308 -23.68 22.15 32.16
N MET A 309 -24.03 23.40 31.87
CA MET A 309 -23.36 24.55 32.50
C MET A 309 -24.06 24.96 33.79
N ALA A 310 -25.36 25.29 33.71
CA ALA A 310 -26.12 25.81 34.86
C ALA A 310 -26.10 24.88 36.09
N PRO A 311 -26.23 23.54 35.97
CA PRO A 311 -26.21 22.65 37.14
C PRO A 311 -24.82 22.48 37.77
N ASN A 312 -23.76 22.79 37.02
CA ASN A 312 -22.37 22.61 37.46
C ASN A 312 -21.72 23.93 37.89
N LYS A 313 -22.48 25.03 37.94
CA LYS A 313 -22.00 26.32 38.45
C LYS A 313 -21.83 26.26 39.97
N VAL A 314 -20.68 26.70 40.46
CA VAL A 314 -20.38 26.80 41.89
C VAL A 314 -20.99 28.10 42.44
N GLU A 315 -21.64 28.03 43.60
CA GLU A 315 -22.23 29.19 44.33
C GLU A 315 -21.22 29.88 45.26
#